data_AF-A0AAD1WX03-F1
#
_entry.id   AF-A0AAD1WX03-F1
#
_cell.length_a   1.000
_cell.length_b   1.000
_cell.length_c   1.000
_cell.angle_alpha   90.00
_cell.angle_beta   90.00
_cell.angle_gamma   90.00
#
_symmetry.space_group_name_H-M   'P 1'
#
loop_
_entity.id
_entity.type
_entity.pdbx_description
1 polymer ?
#
loop_
_entity_poly.entity_id
_entity_poly.type
_entity_poly.pdbx_seq_one_letter_code
_entity_poly.pdbx_strand_id
1 'polypeptide(L)'
;MFIFTRLLLEISEHRILGNLCQITIPVRYTMRWDVYPKNGYPGFSYPQGGQYPPTSGPQIFPQQQQPVPQVNSGPPRDGTIGEDTIRASLISAVNDKLRWRMKEEMDRAQAELNALKRTEEDLKKGHQKLEEMVTRLDQEVTEVDKNIETLRKKDEELGAVVEKMESQSEYRDIDEVIVPTAPLYKQILNLYAEENAIEDTIFYLGEALRRGVIDLDVFLKHVRLLSRKQFQLRALMQKARKTAGLSDLY
;
A
#
# COMPACT_ATOMS: atom_id res chain seq x y z
N MET A 1 11.18 -12.27 36.27
CA MET A 1 11.21 -12.82 34.89
C MET A 1 10.55 -14.20 34.79
N PHE A 2 10.74 -15.12 35.74
CA PHE A 2 10.12 -16.46 35.71
C PHE A 2 8.59 -16.51 35.94
N ILE A 3 8.03 -15.56 36.71
CA ILE A 3 6.58 -15.46 36.98
C ILE A 3 5.77 -15.16 35.70
N PHE A 4 6.32 -14.34 34.80
CA PHE A 4 5.64 -13.91 33.57
C PHE A 4 5.56 -15.04 32.53
N THR A 5 6.57 -15.92 32.49
CA THR A 5 6.59 -17.10 31.62
C THR A 5 5.61 -18.19 32.05
N ARG A 6 5.35 -18.36 33.35
CA ARG A 6 4.38 -19.35 33.85
C ARG A 6 2.94 -18.88 33.61
N LEU A 7 2.67 -17.59 33.79
CA LEU A 7 1.37 -16.96 33.49
C LEU A 7 1.01 -17.05 31.99
N LEU A 8 1.98 -16.88 31.09
CA LEU A 8 1.75 -16.92 29.64
C LEU A 8 1.56 -18.34 29.08
N LEU A 9 2.19 -19.37 29.66
CA LEU A 9 2.02 -20.75 29.23
C LEU A 9 0.62 -21.29 29.59
N GLU A 10 0.13 -20.94 30.78
CA GLU A 10 -1.15 -21.41 31.30
C GLU A 10 -2.37 -20.69 30.65
N ILE A 11 -2.14 -19.50 30.09
CA ILE A 11 -3.13 -18.78 29.27
C ILE A 11 -3.21 -19.36 27.83
N SER A 12 -2.17 -20.06 27.35
CA SER A 12 -2.09 -20.56 25.97
C SER A 12 -2.83 -21.89 25.74
N GLU A 13 -3.06 -22.72 26.75
CA GLU A 13 -3.66 -24.05 26.56
C GLU A 13 -5.21 -24.06 26.62
N HIS A 14 -5.87 -22.97 27.05
CA HIS A 14 -7.29 -23.02 27.44
C HIS A 14 -8.30 -22.18 26.63
N ARG A 15 -8.02 -21.77 25.38
CA ARG A 15 -9.08 -21.18 24.52
C ARG A 15 -9.05 -21.65 23.07
N ILE A 16 -9.87 -22.67 22.79
CA ILE A 16 -10.60 -22.78 21.53
C ILE A 16 -12.07 -22.45 21.82
N LEU A 17 -12.64 -21.59 20.98
CA LEU A 17 -14.06 -21.23 20.75
C LEU A 17 -14.66 -20.07 21.57
N GLY A 18 -15.01 -19.00 20.84
CA GLY A 18 -16.26 -18.27 21.08
C GLY A 18 -16.16 -16.81 21.49
N ASN A 19 -15.91 -15.93 20.51
CA ASN A 19 -16.50 -14.60 20.34
C ASN A 19 -16.88 -13.77 21.59
N LEU A 20 -16.05 -12.76 21.91
CA LEU A 20 -16.48 -11.35 22.05
C LEU A 20 -15.25 -10.46 22.30
N CYS A 21 -15.23 -9.33 21.58
CA CYS A 21 -14.26 -8.23 21.61
C CYS A 21 -12.91 -8.48 20.90
N GLN A 22 -12.93 -8.30 19.57
CA GLN A 22 -11.74 -7.93 18.80
C GLN A 22 -11.28 -6.53 19.20
N ILE A 23 -10.19 -6.45 19.97
CA ILE A 23 -9.25 -5.33 19.87
C ILE A 23 -7.95 -5.97 19.39
N THR A 24 -7.87 -6.12 18.07
CA THR A 24 -6.65 -6.52 17.38
C THR A 24 -5.70 -5.34 17.45
N ILE A 25 -4.69 -5.42 18.32
CA ILE A 25 -3.52 -4.55 18.27
C ILE A 25 -2.54 -5.19 17.27
N PRO A 26 -2.32 -4.61 16.07
CA PRO A 26 -1.31 -5.13 15.17
C PRO A 26 0.07 -4.61 15.60
N VAL A 27 0.78 -5.34 16.47
CA VAL A 27 2.23 -5.17 16.60
C VAL A 27 2.91 -6.14 15.63
N ARG A 28 2.96 -5.73 14.36
CA ARG A 28 3.91 -6.27 13.37
C ARG A 28 4.72 -5.12 12.80
N TYR A 29 5.76 -4.73 13.54
CA TYR A 29 6.91 -4.10 12.92
C TYR A 29 7.65 -5.17 12.10
N THR A 30 7.22 -5.38 10.86
CA THR A 30 8.10 -5.93 9.84
C THR A 30 8.84 -4.76 9.23
N MET A 31 10.07 -4.50 9.69
CA MET A 31 11.01 -3.65 8.95
C MET A 31 11.33 -4.36 7.64
N ARG A 32 10.54 -4.06 6.61
CA ARG A 32 10.90 -4.36 5.22
C ARG A 32 11.75 -3.19 4.76
N TRP A 33 13.06 -3.39 4.81
CA TRP A 33 14.00 -2.52 4.12
C TRP A 33 13.78 -2.72 2.62
N ASP A 34 13.01 -1.83 2.02
CA ASP A 34 12.98 -1.74 0.57
C ASP A 34 14.39 -1.37 0.10
N VAL A 35 14.94 -2.29 -0.69
CA VAL A 35 16.21 -2.15 -1.38
C VAL A 35 16.12 -0.90 -2.25
N TYR A 36 16.96 0.09 -1.96
CA TYR A 36 17.23 1.23 -2.84
C TYR A 36 17.37 0.74 -4.29
N PRO A 37 16.63 1.28 -5.28
CA PRO A 37 16.92 0.99 -6.66
C PRO A 37 18.30 1.57 -6.99
N LYS A 38 19.25 0.68 -7.28
CA LYS A 38 20.52 1.02 -7.91
C LYS A 38 20.22 1.76 -9.22
N ASN A 39 20.69 2.99 -9.32
CA ASN A 39 20.87 3.71 -10.58
C ASN A 39 21.68 2.84 -11.55
N GLY A 40 20.98 2.24 -12.52
CA GLY A 40 21.56 1.70 -13.74
C GLY A 40 21.32 2.68 -14.87
N TYR A 41 22.39 3.32 -15.34
CA TYR A 41 22.38 4.11 -16.57
C TYR A 41 21.88 3.23 -17.74
N PRO A 42 20.86 3.64 -18.51
CA PRO A 42 20.59 3.00 -19.79
C PRO A 42 21.69 3.40 -20.78
N GLY A 43 22.37 2.39 -21.33
CA GLY A 43 23.36 2.55 -22.38
C GLY A 43 22.72 3.13 -23.64
N PHE A 44 23.41 4.14 -24.18
CA PHE A 44 23.14 4.68 -25.52
C PHE A 44 23.39 3.60 -26.57
N SER A 45 22.36 3.28 -27.36
CA SER A 45 22.51 2.59 -28.65
C SER A 45 22.44 3.62 -29.78
N TYR A 46 23.42 3.55 -30.67
CA TYR A 46 23.53 4.39 -31.86
C TYR A 46 22.39 4.10 -32.87
N PRO A 47 21.89 5.11 -33.60
CA PRO A 47 20.99 4.87 -34.71
C PRO A 47 21.78 4.32 -35.91
N GLN A 48 21.50 3.07 -36.29
CA GLN A 48 21.92 2.48 -37.56
C GLN A 48 20.97 2.91 -38.68
N GLY A 49 21.55 3.07 -39.87
CA GLY A 49 21.00 3.73 -41.04
C GLY A 49 19.70 3.14 -41.59
N GLY A 50 19.01 3.99 -42.33
CA GLY A 50 17.63 3.80 -42.77
C GLY A 50 17.36 2.63 -43.69
N GLN A 51 16.08 2.25 -43.72
CA GLN A 51 15.45 1.51 -44.81
C GLN A 51 14.06 2.10 -45.06
N TYR A 52 13.81 2.43 -46.32
CA TYR A 52 12.55 2.96 -46.85
C TYR A 52 11.43 1.90 -46.78
N PRO A 53 10.15 2.32 -46.67
CA PRO A 53 9.01 1.41 -46.89
C PRO A 53 8.88 1.06 -48.39
N PRO A 54 8.43 -0.17 -48.73
CA PRO A 54 8.33 -0.59 -50.12
C PRO A 54 7.16 0.10 -50.83
N THR A 55 7.45 0.61 -52.02
CA THR A 55 6.50 1.09 -53.01
C THR A 55 5.65 -0.08 -53.50
N SER A 56 4.33 0.10 -53.49
CA SER A 56 3.33 -0.76 -54.09
C SER A 56 3.35 -0.59 -55.61
N GLY A 57 3.69 -1.66 -56.32
CA GLY A 57 3.47 -1.80 -57.77
C GLY A 57 2.09 -2.42 -58.06
N PRO A 58 1.47 -2.16 -59.23
CA PRO A 58 0.08 -2.54 -59.51
C PRO A 58 -0.07 -3.89 -60.25
N GLN A 59 -1.33 -4.31 -60.41
CA GLN A 59 -1.90 -5.46 -61.19
C GLN A 59 -2.16 -6.71 -60.34
N ILE A 60 -3.29 -7.44 -60.38
CA ILE A 60 -4.20 -7.83 -61.48
C ILE A 60 -5.61 -8.09 -60.88
N PHE A 61 -6.69 -7.63 -61.51
CA PHE A 61 -8.08 -8.06 -61.23
C PHE A 61 -8.56 -9.04 -62.32
N PRO A 62 -9.41 -10.04 -61.99
CA PRO A 62 -9.98 -10.92 -62.99
C PRO A 62 -11.23 -10.31 -63.65
N GLN A 63 -11.34 -10.67 -64.93
CA GLN A 63 -12.30 -10.29 -65.94
C GLN A 63 -13.72 -10.81 -65.61
N GLN A 64 -14.73 -9.95 -65.70
CA GLN A 64 -16.14 -10.36 -65.86
C GLN A 64 -16.70 -9.77 -67.15
N GLN A 65 -17.34 -10.66 -67.91
CA GLN A 65 -17.89 -10.46 -69.25
C GLN A 65 -19.19 -9.65 -69.20
N GLN A 66 -19.34 -8.67 -70.09
CA GLN A 66 -20.65 -8.25 -70.61
C GLN A 66 -20.55 -7.87 -72.10
N PRO A 67 -21.64 -8.03 -72.88
CA PRO A 67 -21.58 -8.27 -74.31
C PRO A 67 -21.57 -7.00 -75.18
N VAL A 68 -20.95 -7.16 -76.35
CA VAL A 68 -20.87 -6.22 -77.48
C VAL A 68 -22.23 -5.94 -78.14
N PRO A 69 -22.51 -4.69 -78.54
CA PRO A 69 -23.41 -4.40 -79.65
C PRO A 69 -22.61 -4.25 -80.95
N GLN A 70 -23.22 -4.78 -82.00
CA GLN A 70 -22.75 -4.93 -83.37
C GLN A 70 -22.22 -3.65 -84.03
N VAL A 71 -21.14 -3.85 -84.77
CA VAL A 71 -20.67 -3.00 -85.87
C VAL A 71 -21.80 -2.84 -86.89
N ASN A 72 -22.17 -1.59 -87.17
CA ASN A 72 -22.89 -1.26 -88.40
C ASN A 72 -22.05 -0.27 -89.22
N SER A 73 -22.08 -0.53 -90.52
CA SER A 73 -21.13 -0.18 -91.56
C SER A 73 -21.24 1.23 -92.16
N GLY A 74 -20.08 1.87 -92.37
CA GLY A 74 -19.74 2.73 -93.52
C GLY A 74 -19.82 4.26 -93.35
N PRO A 75 -19.17 5.08 -94.22
CA PRO A 75 -18.06 4.82 -95.14
C PRO A 75 -16.94 5.90 -95.00
N PRO A 76 -16.09 6.14 -96.04
CA PRO A 76 -14.64 6.00 -96.00
C PRO A 76 -13.87 7.20 -95.43
N ARG A 77 -12.58 6.93 -95.17
CA ARG A 77 -11.51 7.89 -94.86
C ARG A 77 -11.58 9.16 -95.72
N ASP A 78 -11.66 10.30 -95.05
CA ASP A 78 -11.18 11.56 -95.59
C ASP A 78 -10.53 12.40 -94.47
N GLY A 79 -9.20 12.34 -94.42
CA GLY A 79 -8.40 13.53 -94.65
C GLY A 79 -8.68 14.84 -93.90
N THR A 80 -9.09 14.87 -92.63
CA THR A 80 -8.68 15.93 -91.68
C THR A 80 -9.22 15.60 -90.29
N ILE A 81 -8.35 15.33 -89.31
CA ILE A 81 -8.73 15.62 -87.92
C ILE A 81 -8.95 17.13 -87.91
N GLY A 82 -10.22 17.55 -87.89
CA GLY A 82 -10.56 18.96 -87.85
C GLY A 82 -9.80 19.60 -86.70
N GLU A 83 -9.22 20.78 -86.94
CA GLU A 83 -8.45 21.53 -85.96
C GLU A 83 -9.20 21.67 -84.62
N ASP A 84 -10.53 21.68 -84.67
CA ASP A 84 -11.44 21.70 -83.52
C ASP A 84 -11.39 20.43 -82.65
N THR A 85 -11.17 19.23 -83.21
CA THR A 85 -11.03 17.99 -82.42
C THR A 85 -9.68 17.94 -81.69
N ILE A 86 -8.62 18.45 -82.33
CA ILE A 86 -7.29 18.56 -81.72
C ILE A 86 -7.30 19.63 -80.62
N ARG A 87 -7.92 20.79 -80.89
CA ARG A 87 -8.12 21.86 -79.90
C ARG A 87 -8.94 21.36 -78.70
N ALA A 88 -10.04 20.63 -78.94
CA ALA A 88 -10.83 20.04 -77.87
C ALA A 88 -10.04 19.02 -77.02
N SER A 89 -9.20 18.20 -77.66
CA SER A 89 -8.35 17.24 -76.96
C SER A 89 -7.27 17.92 -76.10
N LEU A 90 -6.61 18.96 -76.62
CA LEU A 90 -5.63 19.75 -75.87
C LEU A 90 -6.26 20.50 -74.71
N ILE A 91 -7.43 21.10 -74.90
CA ILE A 91 -8.18 21.76 -73.83
C ILE A 91 -8.57 20.75 -72.74
N SER A 92 -9.06 19.56 -73.12
CA SER A 92 -9.36 18.50 -72.15
C SER A 92 -8.10 18.06 -71.40
N ALA A 93 -6.99 17.80 -72.11
CA ALA A 93 -5.74 17.37 -71.49
C ALA A 93 -5.17 18.41 -70.52
N VAL A 94 -5.26 19.71 -70.85
CA VAL A 94 -4.85 20.79 -69.95
C VAL A 94 -5.78 20.89 -68.74
N ASN A 95 -7.10 20.79 -68.94
CA ASN A 95 -8.08 20.79 -67.86
C ASN A 95 -7.90 19.59 -66.93
N ASP A 96 -7.64 18.40 -67.47
CA ASP A 96 -7.37 17.19 -66.69
C ASP A 96 -6.07 17.34 -65.90
N LYS A 97 -4.99 17.85 -66.53
CA LYS A 97 -3.72 18.10 -65.84
C LYS A 97 -3.85 19.12 -64.72
N LEU A 98 -4.64 20.17 -64.92
CA LEU A 98 -4.94 21.16 -63.89
C LEU A 98 -5.74 20.54 -62.74
N ARG A 99 -6.76 19.73 -63.05
CA ARG A 99 -7.53 18.98 -62.04
C ARG A 99 -6.66 18.04 -61.23
N TRP A 100 -5.73 17.32 -61.87
CA TRP A 100 -4.79 16.44 -61.19
C TRP A 100 -3.88 17.20 -60.23
N ARG A 101 -3.27 18.30 -60.68
CA ARG A 101 -2.41 19.14 -59.82
C ARG A 101 -3.17 19.78 -58.67
N MET A 102 -4.38 20.27 -58.93
CA MET A 102 -5.22 20.83 -57.88
C MET A 102 -5.57 19.76 -56.85
N LYS A 103 -5.95 18.55 -57.28
CA LYS A 103 -6.25 17.44 -56.37
C LYS A 103 -5.05 17.05 -55.52
N GLU A 104 -3.86 16.97 -56.11
CA GLU A 104 -2.61 16.66 -55.40
C GLU A 104 -2.29 17.69 -54.31
N GLU A 105 -2.41 18.98 -54.61
CA GLU A 105 -2.21 20.05 -53.62
C GLU A 105 -3.31 20.05 -52.54
N MET A 106 -4.57 19.76 -52.90
CA MET A 106 -5.65 19.62 -51.92
C MET A 106 -5.42 18.41 -50.99
N ASP A 107 -5.00 17.27 -51.53
CA ASP A 107 -4.70 16.07 -50.74
C ASP A 107 -3.52 16.31 -49.79
N ARG A 108 -2.49 17.03 -50.26
CA ARG A 108 -1.35 17.45 -49.42
C ARG A 108 -1.77 18.39 -48.30
N ALA A 109 -2.51 19.46 -48.62
CA ALA A 109 -3.00 20.41 -47.62
C ALA A 109 -3.93 19.73 -46.60
N GLN A 110 -4.75 18.77 -47.04
CA GLN A 110 -5.60 18.00 -46.16
C GLN A 110 -4.80 17.09 -45.22
N ALA A 111 -3.72 16.48 -45.70
CA ALA A 111 -2.81 15.68 -44.87
C ALA A 111 -2.10 16.54 -43.81
N GLU A 112 -1.61 17.72 -44.20
CA GLU A 112 -0.97 18.68 -43.28
C GLU A 112 -1.96 19.18 -42.21
N LEU A 113 -3.20 19.50 -42.61
CA LEU A 113 -4.27 19.90 -41.68
C LEU A 113 -4.60 18.77 -40.70
N ASN A 114 -4.68 17.53 -41.18
CA ASN A 114 -4.91 16.37 -40.31
C ASN A 114 -3.76 16.14 -39.32
N ALA A 115 -2.50 16.36 -39.75
CA ALA A 115 -1.35 16.29 -38.86
C ALA A 115 -1.40 17.39 -37.79
N LEU A 116 -1.71 18.62 -38.18
CA LEU A 116 -1.85 19.76 -37.26
C LEU A 116 -2.95 19.52 -36.22
N LYS A 117 -4.11 18.98 -36.64
CA LYS A 117 -5.19 18.62 -35.71
C LYS A 117 -4.76 17.60 -34.66
N ARG A 118 -4.00 16.58 -35.06
CA ARG A 118 -3.45 15.60 -34.10
C ARG A 118 -2.51 16.27 -33.11
N THR A 119 -1.63 17.16 -33.57
CA THR A 119 -0.72 17.90 -32.68
C THR A 119 -1.46 18.84 -31.74
N GLU A 120 -2.55 19.47 -32.18
CA GLU A 120 -3.41 20.30 -31.34
C GLU A 120 -4.08 19.47 -30.25
N GLU A 121 -4.63 18.32 -30.60
CA GLU A 121 -5.24 17.39 -29.64
C GLU A 121 -4.23 16.91 -28.60
N ASP A 122 -3.00 16.56 -29.03
CA ASP A 122 -1.94 16.10 -28.14
C ASP A 122 -1.47 17.23 -27.20
N LEU A 123 -1.35 18.47 -27.72
CA LEU A 123 -1.02 19.62 -26.90
C LEU A 123 -2.13 19.94 -25.89
N LYS A 124 -3.40 19.84 -26.29
CA LYS A 124 -4.55 20.03 -25.40
C LYS A 124 -4.59 18.98 -24.29
N LYS A 125 -4.33 17.71 -24.61
CA LYS A 125 -4.19 16.64 -23.61
C LYS A 125 -3.02 16.90 -22.68
N GLY A 126 -1.89 17.37 -23.21
CA GLY A 126 -0.72 17.75 -22.41
C GLY A 126 -1.03 18.87 -21.42
N HIS A 127 -1.73 19.90 -21.89
CA HIS A 127 -2.17 21.02 -21.06
C HIS A 127 -3.10 20.57 -19.93
N GLN A 128 -4.12 19.76 -20.24
CA GLN A 128 -5.04 19.24 -19.22
C GLN A 128 -4.29 18.40 -18.15
N LYS A 129 -3.35 17.55 -18.56
CA LYS A 129 -2.52 16.78 -17.61
C LYS A 129 -1.67 17.67 -16.72
N LEU A 130 -1.12 18.74 -17.26
CA LEU A 130 -0.33 19.70 -16.47
C LEU A 130 -1.22 20.42 -15.46
N GLU A 131 -2.43 20.83 -15.85
CA GLU A 131 -3.40 21.46 -14.95
C GLU A 131 -3.84 20.51 -13.81
N GLU A 132 -4.12 19.24 -14.14
CA GLU A 132 -4.40 18.19 -13.14
C GLU A 132 -3.23 17.95 -12.19
N MET A 133 -1.98 17.99 -12.69
CA MET A 133 -0.80 17.86 -11.84
C MET A 133 -0.59 19.07 -10.93
N VAL A 134 -0.80 20.29 -11.44
CA VAL A 134 -0.68 21.52 -10.65
C VAL A 134 -1.72 21.55 -9.53
N THR A 135 -2.99 21.25 -9.85
CA THR A 135 -4.06 21.20 -8.84
C THR A 135 -3.82 20.12 -7.79
N ARG A 136 -3.31 18.95 -8.19
CA ARG A 136 -2.93 17.90 -7.24
C ARG A 136 -1.78 18.33 -6.34
N LEU A 137 -0.75 18.97 -6.89
CA LEU A 137 0.39 19.47 -6.10
C LEU A 137 -0.06 20.55 -5.10
N ASP A 138 -0.96 21.44 -5.50
CA ASP A 138 -1.52 22.44 -4.59
C ASP A 138 -2.26 21.79 -3.41
N GLN A 139 -3.06 20.76 -3.69
CA GLN A 139 -3.73 19.96 -2.66
C GLN A 139 -2.71 19.27 -1.74
N GLU A 140 -1.69 18.60 -2.29
CA GLU A 140 -0.64 17.94 -1.52
C GLU A 140 0.11 18.92 -0.60
N VAL A 141 0.43 20.12 -1.08
CA VAL A 141 1.06 21.17 -0.26
C VAL A 141 0.14 21.55 0.91
N THR A 142 -1.14 21.83 0.65
CA THR A 142 -2.08 22.19 1.73
C THR A 142 -2.31 21.05 2.74
N GLU A 143 -2.22 19.79 2.30
CA GLU A 143 -2.33 18.63 3.17
C GLU A 143 -1.09 18.48 4.06
N VAL A 144 0.10 18.62 3.47
CA VAL A 144 1.37 18.60 4.21
C VAL A 144 1.41 19.71 5.25
N ASP A 145 0.98 20.93 4.91
CA ASP A 145 0.94 22.05 5.87
C ASP A 145 0.01 21.76 7.05
N LYS A 146 -1.18 21.21 6.80
CA LYS A 146 -2.11 20.76 7.86
C LYS A 146 -1.52 19.67 8.74
N ASN A 147 -0.80 18.72 8.12
CA ASN A 147 -0.14 17.64 8.85
C ASN A 147 0.98 18.18 9.74
N ILE A 148 1.78 19.13 9.24
CA ILE A 148 2.82 19.82 10.04
C ILE A 148 2.19 20.55 11.22
N GLU A 149 1.10 21.30 11.02
CA GLU A 149 0.41 22.00 12.10
C GLU A 149 -0.11 21.01 13.17
N THR A 150 -0.72 19.91 12.73
CA THR A 150 -1.23 18.86 13.63
C THR A 150 -0.09 18.23 14.44
N LEU A 151 1.04 17.93 13.80
CA LEU A 151 2.21 17.36 14.48
C LEU A 151 2.81 18.34 15.48
N ARG A 152 2.95 19.62 15.12
CA ARG A 152 3.44 20.66 16.04
C ARG A 152 2.56 20.79 17.27
N LYS A 153 1.24 20.82 17.09
CA LYS A 153 0.29 20.84 18.21
C LYS A 153 0.42 19.61 19.09
N LYS A 154 0.62 18.42 18.50
CA LYS A 154 0.83 17.18 19.26
C LYS A 154 2.15 17.17 20.02
N ASP A 155 3.22 17.71 19.43
CA ASP A 155 4.52 17.83 20.09
C ASP A 155 4.43 18.82 21.27
N GLU A 156 3.70 19.93 21.13
CA GLU A 156 3.43 20.86 22.23
C GLU A 156 2.58 20.22 23.33
N GLU A 157 1.52 19.49 22.98
CA GLU A 157 0.69 18.72 23.93
C GLU A 157 1.54 17.70 24.71
N LEU A 158 2.38 16.93 24.02
CA LEU A 158 3.26 15.93 24.61
C LEU A 158 4.36 16.57 25.45
N GLY A 159 4.97 17.66 24.98
CA GLY A 159 5.99 18.42 25.72
C GLY A 159 5.43 18.95 27.04
N ALA A 160 4.23 19.50 27.03
CA ALA A 160 3.56 19.97 28.25
C ALA A 160 3.21 18.82 29.22
N VAL A 161 2.88 17.63 28.70
CA VAL A 161 2.66 16.43 29.53
C VAL A 161 3.97 15.94 30.15
N VAL A 162 5.05 15.92 29.37
CA VAL A 162 6.38 15.53 29.86
C VAL A 162 6.86 16.48 30.94
N GLU A 163 6.79 17.79 30.74
CA GLU A 163 7.19 18.78 31.75
C GLU A 163 6.37 18.67 33.05
N LYS A 164 5.06 18.41 32.93
CA LYS A 164 4.19 18.10 34.08
C LYS A 164 4.57 16.79 34.78
N MET A 165 5.03 15.78 34.03
CA MET A 165 5.50 14.52 34.61
C MET A 165 6.86 14.70 35.28
N GLU A 166 7.79 15.44 34.67
CA GLU A 166 9.14 15.71 35.19
C GLU A 166 9.10 16.56 36.45
N SER A 167 8.27 17.60 36.51
CA SER A 167 8.04 18.39 37.73
C SER A 167 7.44 17.59 38.90
N GLN A 168 6.84 16.43 38.61
CA GLN A 168 6.29 15.49 39.60
C GLN A 168 7.21 14.27 39.83
N SER A 169 8.38 14.19 39.17
CA SER A 169 9.12 12.94 38.95
C SER A 169 10.15 12.56 40.02
N GLU A 170 10.42 13.38 41.04
CA GLU A 170 11.42 13.00 42.04
C GLU A 170 11.04 11.73 42.83
N TYR A 171 9.78 11.26 42.76
CA TYR A 171 9.36 10.06 43.50
C TYR A 171 8.14 9.32 42.90
N ARG A 172 8.14 9.01 41.60
CA ARG A 172 7.12 8.09 41.04
C ARG A 172 7.66 6.68 40.95
N ASP A 173 7.13 5.80 41.78
CA ASP A 173 7.33 4.36 41.66
C ASP A 173 6.70 3.86 40.37
N ILE A 174 7.43 3.05 39.60
CA ILE A 174 6.99 2.52 38.30
C ILE A 174 5.73 1.64 38.50
N ASP A 175 5.60 1.04 39.69
CA ASP A 175 4.47 0.20 40.07
C ASP A 175 3.15 0.98 40.19
N GLU A 176 3.18 2.31 40.23
CA GLU A 176 1.96 3.15 40.27
C GLU A 176 1.43 3.55 38.89
N VAL A 177 2.20 3.33 37.82
CA VAL A 177 1.79 3.71 36.46
C VAL A 177 0.66 2.83 35.95
N ILE A 178 0.64 1.55 36.34
CA ILE A 178 -0.35 0.57 35.89
C ILE A 178 -0.96 -0.09 37.12
N VAL A 179 -2.12 0.44 37.54
CA VAL A 179 -2.90 -0.11 38.65
C VAL A 179 -4.20 -0.71 38.12
N PRO A 180 -4.67 -1.85 38.68
CA PRO A 180 -5.96 -2.40 38.31
C PRO A 180 -7.10 -1.40 38.52
N THR A 181 -8.10 -1.43 37.62
CA THR A 181 -9.22 -0.47 37.57
C THR A 181 -10.06 -0.41 38.87
N ALA A 182 -10.05 -1.49 39.68
CA ALA A 182 -10.81 -1.56 40.92
C ALA A 182 -9.94 -2.04 42.09
N PRO A 183 -10.21 -1.60 43.33
CA PRO A 183 -9.44 -2.00 44.51
C PRO A 183 -9.49 -3.52 44.77
N LEU A 184 -10.59 -4.19 44.39
CA LEU A 184 -10.71 -5.64 44.48
C LEU A 184 -9.72 -6.36 43.54
N TYR A 185 -9.53 -5.86 42.31
CA TYR A 185 -8.56 -6.44 41.38
C TYR A 185 -7.11 -6.18 41.84
N LYS A 186 -6.84 -5.02 42.45
CA LYS A 186 -5.56 -4.75 43.12
C LYS A 186 -5.30 -5.74 44.25
N GLN A 187 -6.31 -6.04 45.06
CA GLN A 187 -6.21 -7.04 46.12
C GLN A 187 -5.90 -8.43 45.55
N ILE A 188 -6.60 -8.86 44.50
CA ILE A 188 -6.33 -10.14 43.83
C ILE A 188 -4.90 -10.20 43.29
N LEU A 189 -4.41 -9.14 42.65
CA LEU A 189 -3.03 -9.08 42.15
C LEU A 189 -2.00 -9.24 43.27
N ASN A 190 -2.18 -8.52 44.38
CA ASN A 190 -1.29 -8.62 45.54
C ASN A 190 -1.32 -10.00 46.20
N LEU A 191 -2.51 -10.58 46.38
CA LEU A 191 -2.64 -11.94 46.94
C LEU A 191 -1.95 -12.99 46.07
N TYR A 192 -2.00 -12.82 44.75
CA TYR A 192 -1.34 -13.73 43.81
C TYR A 192 0.17 -13.59 43.88
N ALA A 193 0.68 -12.36 43.89
CA ALA A 193 2.11 -12.10 44.03
C ALA A 193 2.65 -12.63 45.37
N GLU A 194 1.94 -12.39 46.48
CA GLU A 194 2.34 -12.89 47.81
C GLU A 194 2.34 -14.42 47.89
N GLU A 195 1.36 -15.10 47.30
CA GLU A 195 1.29 -16.56 47.34
C GLU A 195 2.44 -17.21 46.54
N ASN A 196 2.75 -16.69 45.36
CA ASN A 196 3.89 -17.15 44.55
C ASN A 196 5.22 -16.88 45.26
N ALA A 197 5.37 -15.71 45.91
CA ALA A 197 6.58 -15.40 46.68
C ALA A 197 6.81 -16.39 47.83
N ILE A 198 5.75 -16.88 48.47
CA ILE A 198 5.85 -17.92 49.50
C ILE A 198 6.28 -19.26 48.89
N GLU A 199 5.74 -19.65 47.74
CA GLU A 199 6.13 -20.89 47.03
C GLU A 199 7.62 -20.88 46.69
N ASP A 200 8.12 -19.76 46.14
CA ASP A 200 9.55 -19.55 45.86
C ASP A 200 10.39 -19.62 47.14
N THR A 201 9.92 -19.01 48.23
CA THR A 201 10.64 -19.03 49.52
C THR A 201 10.74 -20.46 50.07
N ILE A 202 9.67 -21.24 50.03
CA ILE A 202 9.67 -22.65 50.47
C ILE A 202 10.62 -23.47 49.60
N PHE A 203 10.62 -23.25 48.28
CA PHE A 203 11.53 -23.92 47.37
C PHE A 203 13.00 -23.67 47.71
N TYR A 204 13.40 -22.41 47.90
CA TYR A 204 14.78 -22.07 48.25
C TYR A 204 15.18 -22.49 49.67
N LEU A 205 14.24 -22.54 50.62
CA LEU A 205 14.49 -23.14 51.93
C LEU A 205 14.78 -24.64 51.83
N GLY A 206 14.09 -25.36 50.93
CA GLY A 206 14.39 -26.77 50.66
C GLY A 206 15.78 -26.99 50.08
N GLU A 207 16.20 -26.13 49.15
CA GLU A 207 17.55 -26.16 48.59
C GLU A 207 18.63 -25.77 49.63
N ALA A 208 18.34 -24.82 50.52
CA ALA A 208 19.25 -24.44 51.61
C ALA A 208 19.48 -25.60 52.59
N LEU A 209 18.44 -26.38 52.90
CA LEU A 209 18.57 -27.60 53.72
C LEU A 209 19.45 -28.64 53.02
N ARG A 210 19.25 -28.85 51.71
CA ARG A 210 20.05 -29.79 50.91
C ARG A 210 21.54 -29.42 50.88
N ARG A 211 21.84 -28.12 50.90
CA ARG A 211 23.22 -27.59 50.93
C ARG A 211 23.82 -27.52 52.34
N GLY A 212 23.07 -27.87 53.38
CA GLY A 212 23.53 -27.81 54.78
C GLY A 212 23.70 -26.40 55.32
N VAL A 213 23.04 -25.40 54.73
CA VAL A 213 23.08 -24.00 55.21
C VAL A 213 22.16 -23.81 56.42
N ILE A 214 21.10 -24.62 56.53
CA ILE A 214 20.11 -24.58 57.61
C ILE A 214 19.89 -25.97 58.20
N ASP A 215 19.57 -26.00 59.51
CA ASP A 215 19.20 -27.22 60.21
C ASP A 215 17.75 -27.64 59.92
N LEU A 216 17.47 -28.94 60.08
CA LEU A 216 16.14 -29.51 59.84
C LEU A 216 15.06 -28.86 60.70
N ASP A 217 15.33 -28.60 61.97
CA ASP A 217 14.36 -28.01 62.89
C ASP A 217 13.98 -26.57 62.49
N VAL A 218 14.97 -25.81 62.00
CA VAL A 218 14.75 -24.45 61.49
C VAL A 218 13.92 -24.47 60.22
N PHE A 219 14.22 -25.40 59.30
CA PHE A 219 13.44 -25.60 58.07
C PHE A 219 11.98 -25.94 58.37
N LEU A 220 11.71 -26.97 59.19
CA LEU A 220 10.35 -27.41 59.49
C LEU A 220 9.51 -26.32 60.17
N LYS A 221 10.13 -25.52 61.05
CA LYS A 221 9.47 -24.38 61.69
C LYS A 221 9.05 -23.32 60.67
N HIS A 222 9.94 -22.93 59.76
CA HIS A 222 9.64 -21.89 58.76
C HIS A 222 8.68 -22.37 57.68
N VAL A 223 8.82 -23.59 57.17
CA VAL A 223 7.88 -24.17 56.20
C VAL A 223 6.48 -24.23 56.79
N ARG A 224 6.32 -24.68 58.03
CA ARG A 224 5.00 -24.72 58.68
C ARG A 224 4.37 -23.32 58.81
N LEU A 225 5.15 -22.30 59.13
CA LEU A 225 4.68 -20.92 59.21
C LEU A 225 4.26 -20.38 57.84
N LEU A 226 5.10 -20.60 56.82
CA LEU A 226 4.85 -20.16 55.45
C LEU A 226 3.63 -20.87 54.84
N SER A 227 3.50 -22.19 55.01
CA SER A 227 2.34 -22.95 54.53
C SER A 227 1.04 -22.50 55.21
N ARG A 228 1.08 -22.13 56.50
CA ARG A 228 -0.08 -21.54 57.18
C ARG A 228 -0.49 -20.21 56.55
N LYS A 229 0.49 -19.33 56.24
CA LYS A 229 0.23 -18.05 55.55
C LYS A 229 -0.30 -18.30 54.14
N GLN A 230 0.28 -19.25 53.40
CA GLN A 230 -0.17 -19.65 52.06
C GLN A 230 -1.63 -20.10 52.04
N PHE A 231 -2.03 -20.93 53.02
CA PHE A 231 -3.42 -21.37 53.13
C PHE A 231 -4.39 -20.20 53.33
N GLN A 232 -4.03 -19.22 54.17
CA GLN A 232 -4.84 -18.01 54.38
C GLN A 232 -4.96 -17.17 53.10
N LEU A 233 -3.86 -17.00 52.35
CA LEU A 233 -3.85 -16.28 51.08
C LEU A 233 -4.71 -16.98 50.01
N ARG A 234 -4.59 -18.31 49.87
CA ARG A 234 -5.41 -19.09 48.93
C ARG A 234 -6.91 -19.01 49.26
N ALA A 235 -7.28 -19.16 50.53
CA ALA A 235 -8.67 -19.05 50.95
C ALA A 235 -9.24 -17.64 50.70
N LEU A 236 -8.43 -16.60 50.96
CA LEU A 236 -8.82 -15.22 50.69
C LEU A 236 -8.92 -14.94 49.19
N MET A 237 -8.01 -15.50 48.38
CA MET A 237 -8.02 -15.41 46.92
C MET A 237 -9.30 -16.00 46.33
N GLN A 238 -9.67 -17.22 46.73
CA GLN A 238 -10.92 -17.87 46.28
C GLN A 238 -12.14 -17.00 46.57
N LYS A 239 -12.20 -16.45 47.80
CA LYS A 239 -13.27 -15.53 48.19
C LYS A 239 -13.28 -14.26 47.32
N ALA A 240 -12.12 -13.64 47.09
CA ALA A 240 -12.00 -12.43 46.29
C ALA A 240 -12.37 -12.67 44.81
N ARG A 241 -11.95 -13.79 44.22
CA ARG A 241 -12.28 -14.20 42.84
C ARG A 241 -13.77 -14.44 42.66
N LYS A 242 -14.40 -15.14 43.60
CA LYS A 242 -15.86 -15.34 43.63
C LYS A 242 -16.61 -14.01 43.71
N THR A 243 -16.15 -13.07 44.54
CA THR A 243 -16.73 -11.71 44.62
C THR A 243 -16.53 -10.91 43.34
N ALA A 244 -15.41 -11.12 42.63
CA ALA A 244 -15.10 -10.45 41.38
C ALA A 244 -15.78 -11.07 40.14
N GLY A 245 -16.56 -12.15 40.30
CA GLY A 245 -17.18 -12.88 39.19
C GLY A 245 -16.18 -13.66 38.32
N LEU A 246 -14.98 -13.90 38.84
CA LEU A 246 -13.94 -14.68 38.17
C LEU A 246 -14.11 -16.17 38.50
N SER A 247 -13.59 -17.05 37.66
CA SER A 247 -13.61 -18.50 37.91
C SER A 247 -12.91 -18.83 39.24
N ASP A 248 -13.54 -19.73 40.00
CA ASP A 248 -13.05 -20.21 41.31
C ASP A 248 -11.97 -21.29 41.18
N LEU A 249 -11.47 -21.54 39.96
CA LEU A 249 -10.48 -22.59 39.74
C LEU A 249 -9.11 -22.15 40.27
N TYR A 250 -8.80 -22.77 41.41
CA TYR A 250 -7.47 -23.09 41.94
C TYR A 250 -7.45 -24.58 42.23
#